data_AF-A0A1G2YYR6-F1
#
_entry.id   AF-A0A1G2YYR6-F1
#
_cell.length_a   1.000
_cell.length_b   1.000
_cell.length_c   1.000
_cell.angle_alpha   90.00
_cell.angle_beta   90.00
_cell.angle_gamma   90.00
#
_symmetry.space_group_name_H-M   'P 1'
#
loop_
_entity.id
_entity.type
_entity.pdbx_description
1 polymer ?
#
loop_
_entity_poly.entity_id
_entity_poly.type
_entity_poly.pdbx_seq_one_letter_code
_entity_poly.pdbx_strand_id
1 'polypeptide(L)'
;MKCFRPDREKYLTIILAFLLLSVPMRRIQAEDLSKWLDCSRIEDEAERLKCYDEIARLTSGEPANASYLSEVWELDESKPRGQEVIKAHRSNYFMPYTYNNLPNVDPIKALTVHDVMENEATFQISQKIKLWQDVMGRDMDLWVGYTQRSFWQVYNSDDSAPFRETNYEPEMLLNFRTDFPVLGMRARTVNLGFNHQSNGRSEPLSRSWNRIVGNIGFEKGNFTLLLNAWYRIPESAEDDDNPHIDDYMGPGEIWGYYLWNKHRFGMMLRNNLHFSDNRGALQLEWSFPLVRRVSGYMQFFTGYGESMLDYDSSVNRIGIGFILRDWD
;
A
#
# COMPACT_ATOMS: atom_id res chain seq x y z
N MET A 1 -20.80 -34.88 -26.18
CA MET A 1 -21.11 -33.67 -25.39
C MET A 1 -19.86 -32.80 -25.35
N LYS A 2 -19.90 -31.61 -25.94
CA LYS A 2 -18.81 -30.62 -25.90
C LYS A 2 -19.06 -29.69 -24.69
N CYS A 3 -18.13 -29.62 -23.75
CA CYS A 3 -18.17 -28.65 -22.66
C CYS A 3 -17.58 -27.32 -23.15
N PHE A 4 -18.36 -26.26 -22.95
CA PHE A 4 -18.04 -24.88 -23.29
C PHE A 4 -17.10 -24.31 -22.21
N ARG A 5 -15.86 -23.99 -22.56
CA ARG A 5 -15.00 -23.11 -21.75
C ARG A 5 -15.21 -21.67 -22.24
N PRO A 6 -15.58 -20.70 -21.40
CA PRO A 6 -15.63 -19.31 -21.83
C PRO A 6 -14.22 -18.72 -21.89
N ASP A 7 -13.87 -18.15 -23.05
CA ASP A 7 -12.63 -17.40 -23.31
C ASP A 7 -12.49 -16.22 -22.34
N ARG A 8 -11.50 -16.29 -21.43
CA ARG A 8 -11.14 -15.21 -20.50
C ARG A 8 -10.27 -14.11 -21.13
N GLU A 9 -9.83 -14.25 -22.38
CA GLU A 9 -8.92 -13.28 -23.01
C GLU A 9 -9.61 -12.01 -23.57
N LYS A 10 -10.94 -11.99 -23.70
CA LYS A 10 -11.65 -10.88 -24.37
C LYS A 10 -12.05 -9.70 -23.47
N TYR A 11 -11.85 -9.81 -22.16
CA TYR A 11 -12.21 -8.74 -21.21
C TYR A 11 -11.06 -7.80 -20.88
N LEU A 12 -9.81 -8.20 -21.16
CA LEU A 12 -8.62 -7.39 -20.87
C LEU A 12 -8.45 -6.21 -21.85
N THR A 13 -9.00 -6.32 -23.06
CA THR A 13 -8.83 -5.31 -24.14
C THR A 13 -9.82 -4.14 -24.04
N ILE A 14 -10.93 -4.29 -23.31
CA ILE A 14 -12.00 -3.27 -23.26
C ILE A 14 -11.76 -2.22 -22.16
N ILE A 15 -11.01 -2.56 -21.12
CA ILE A 15 -10.72 -1.63 -20.00
C ILE A 15 -9.58 -0.64 -20.33
N LEU A 16 -8.66 -1.01 -21.22
CA LEU A 16 -7.54 -0.13 -21.63
C LEU A 16 -7.93 0.98 -22.63
N ALA A 17 -9.02 0.83 -23.39
CA ALA A 17 -9.32 1.69 -24.53
C ALA A 17 -10.12 2.97 -24.19
N PHE A 18 -10.72 3.07 -22.99
CA PHE A 18 -11.57 4.21 -22.62
C PHE A 18 -10.87 5.33 -21.82
N LEU A 19 -9.60 5.14 -21.43
CA LEU A 19 -8.86 6.10 -20.59
C LEU A 19 -7.97 7.09 -21.37
N LEU A 20 -7.99 7.08 -22.71
CA LEU A 20 -7.03 7.84 -23.53
C LEU A 20 -7.56 9.14 -24.18
N LEU A 21 -8.81 9.58 -23.93
CA LEU A 21 -9.42 10.68 -24.72
C LEU A 21 -10.07 11.83 -23.94
N SER A 22 -9.59 12.18 -22.75
CA SER A 22 -9.97 13.46 -22.14
C SER A 22 -8.97 13.94 -21.07
N VAL A 23 -7.83 14.49 -21.50
CA VAL A 23 -7.00 15.34 -20.64
C VAL A 23 -7.25 16.79 -21.06
N PRO A 24 -7.86 17.64 -20.22
CA PRO A 24 -8.02 19.05 -20.54
C PRO A 24 -6.66 19.75 -20.41
N MET A 25 -6.14 20.32 -21.50
CA MET A 25 -5.07 21.30 -21.43
C MET A 25 -5.57 22.52 -20.64
N ARG A 26 -4.96 22.81 -19.49
CA ARG A 26 -5.13 24.10 -18.81
C ARG A 26 -4.55 25.20 -19.70
N ARG A 27 -5.38 26.15 -20.14
CA ARG A 27 -4.92 27.39 -20.78
C ARG A 27 -4.40 28.33 -19.69
N ILE A 28 -3.13 28.68 -19.74
CA ILE A 28 -2.58 29.82 -18.98
C ILE A 28 -3.26 31.09 -19.51
N GLN A 29 -3.89 31.87 -18.64
CA GLN A 29 -4.51 33.14 -19.03
C GLN A 29 -3.42 34.20 -19.23
N ALA A 30 -3.57 35.03 -20.27
CA ALA A 30 -2.59 36.07 -20.64
C ALA A 30 -2.29 37.08 -19.51
N GLU A 31 -3.20 37.22 -18.55
CA GLU A 31 -3.13 38.14 -17.42
C GLU A 31 -2.13 37.69 -16.33
N ASP A 32 -1.88 36.38 -16.21
CA ASP A 32 -0.85 35.88 -15.30
C ASP A 32 0.53 36.24 -15.85
N LEU A 33 0.76 36.03 -17.15
CA LEU A 33 2.05 36.28 -17.81
C LEU A 33 2.55 37.72 -17.61
N SER A 34 1.65 38.71 -17.62
CA SER A 34 2.00 40.11 -17.36
C SER A 34 2.51 40.34 -15.95
N LYS A 35 1.90 39.70 -14.94
CA LYS A 35 2.29 39.88 -13.54
C LYS A 35 3.65 39.25 -13.26
N TRP A 36 3.93 38.08 -13.83
CA TRP A 36 5.25 37.43 -13.74
C TRP A 36 6.36 38.29 -14.36
N LEU A 37 6.07 38.97 -15.47
CA LEU A 37 7.02 39.86 -16.14
C LEU A 37 7.33 41.10 -15.30
N ASP A 38 6.36 41.63 -14.55
CA ASP A 38 6.57 42.79 -13.68
C ASP A 38 7.51 42.46 -12.51
N CYS A 39 7.43 41.26 -11.92
CA CYS A 39 8.39 40.83 -10.89
C CYS A 39 9.83 40.73 -11.41
N SER A 40 10.02 40.36 -12.68
CA SER A 40 11.36 40.23 -13.27
C SER A 40 12.15 41.54 -13.34
N ARG A 41 11.46 42.68 -13.26
CA ARG A 41 12.05 44.02 -13.32
C ARG A 41 12.55 44.53 -11.96
N ILE A 42 12.31 43.80 -10.87
CA ILE A 42 12.77 44.18 -9.54
C ILE A 42 14.27 43.86 -9.42
N GLU A 43 15.07 44.86 -9.06
CA GLU A 43 16.53 44.75 -8.92
C GLU A 43 16.92 44.04 -7.62
N ASP A 44 16.23 44.33 -6.51
CA ASP A 44 16.47 43.68 -5.22
C ASP A 44 15.99 42.23 -5.24
N GLU A 45 16.88 41.29 -4.90
CA GLU A 45 16.60 39.87 -5.01
C GLU A 45 15.54 39.39 -4.01
N ALA A 46 15.51 39.97 -2.80
CA ALA A 46 14.57 39.59 -1.77
C ALA A 46 13.15 40.10 -2.07
N GLU A 47 13.03 41.32 -2.60
CA GLU A 47 11.76 41.87 -3.07
C GLU A 47 11.27 41.16 -4.33
N ARG A 48 12.17 40.81 -5.25
CA ARG A 48 11.84 40.03 -6.44
C ARG A 48 11.30 38.65 -6.08
N LEU A 49 11.93 37.96 -5.13
CA LEU A 49 11.46 36.66 -4.63
C LEU A 49 10.07 36.79 -3.99
N LYS A 50 9.87 37.79 -3.12
CA LYS A 50 8.55 38.04 -2.50
C LYS A 50 7.45 38.30 -3.54
N CYS A 51 7.75 39.04 -4.61
CA CYS A 51 6.81 39.31 -5.69
C CYS A 51 6.37 38.02 -6.39
N TYR A 52 7.32 37.13 -6.71
CA TYR A 52 7.01 35.83 -7.29
C TYR A 52 6.21 34.94 -6.32
N ASP A 53 6.57 34.93 -5.04
CA ASP A 53 5.85 34.18 -4.00
C ASP A 53 4.39 34.64 -3.84
N GLU A 54 4.13 35.94 -3.95
CA GLU A 54 2.80 36.52 -3.85
C GLU A 54 1.93 36.16 -5.07
N ILE A 55 2.47 36.27 -6.28
CA ILE A 55 1.78 35.82 -7.50
C ILE A 55 1.51 34.32 -7.43
N ALA A 56 2.49 33.53 -7.00
CA ALA A 56 2.33 32.09 -6.84
C ALA A 56 1.20 31.77 -5.86
N ARG A 57 1.11 32.45 -4.71
CA ARG A 57 -0.01 32.29 -3.75
C ARG A 57 -1.37 32.67 -4.33
N LEU A 58 -1.44 33.78 -5.07
CA LEU A 58 -2.69 34.26 -5.66
C LEU A 58 -3.19 33.35 -6.80
N THR A 59 -2.26 32.72 -7.54
CA THR A 59 -2.58 31.81 -8.66
C THR A 59 -2.81 30.37 -8.21
N SER A 60 -2.18 29.93 -7.12
CA SER A 60 -2.34 28.56 -6.58
C SER A 60 -3.50 28.41 -5.58
N GLY A 61 -4.07 29.52 -5.08
CA GLY A 61 -5.04 29.48 -3.98
C GLY A 61 -4.36 29.11 -2.65
N GLU A 62 -5.07 29.22 -1.52
CA GLU A 62 -4.56 28.58 -0.30
C GLU A 62 -4.37 27.08 -0.59
N PRO A 63 -3.20 26.50 -0.29
CA PRO A 63 -3.01 25.07 -0.49
C PRO A 63 -4.03 24.36 0.39
N ALA A 64 -5.06 23.79 -0.23
CA ALA A 64 -5.90 22.82 0.44
C ALA A 64 -4.96 21.79 1.05
N ASN A 65 -5.11 21.49 2.35
CA ASN A 65 -4.35 20.41 2.97
C ASN A 65 -4.45 19.19 2.04
N ALA A 66 -3.29 18.70 1.60
CA ALA A 66 -3.30 17.66 0.60
C ALA A 66 -3.99 16.43 1.18
N SER A 67 -4.73 15.75 0.30
CA SER A 67 -5.39 14.51 0.69
C SER A 67 -4.36 13.43 1.00
N TYR A 68 -4.79 12.41 1.75
CA TYR A 68 -3.94 11.30 2.16
C TYR A 68 -3.19 10.66 0.97
N LEU A 69 -3.90 10.35 -0.12
CA LEU A 69 -3.31 9.78 -1.33
C LEU A 69 -2.38 10.77 -2.04
N SER A 70 -2.68 12.07 -1.97
CA SER A 70 -1.81 13.08 -2.58
C SER A 70 -0.46 13.17 -1.89
N GLU A 71 -0.43 13.03 -0.56
CA GLU A 71 0.83 12.97 0.21
C GLU A 71 1.58 11.64 -0.01
N VAL A 72 0.87 10.50 0.05
CA VAL A 72 1.49 9.18 -0.11
C VAL A 72 2.04 8.98 -1.54
N TRP A 73 1.38 9.51 -2.58
CA TRP A 73 1.75 9.27 -3.98
C TRP A 73 2.27 10.50 -4.74
N GLU A 74 2.44 11.64 -4.09
CA GLU A 74 2.85 12.90 -4.72
C GLU A 74 1.99 13.28 -5.94
N LEU A 75 0.66 13.23 -5.77
CA LEU A 75 -0.29 13.40 -6.87
C LEU A 75 -0.49 14.86 -7.29
N ASP A 76 -0.16 15.82 -6.42
CA ASP A 76 -0.34 17.24 -6.66
C ASP A 76 0.86 17.83 -7.41
N GLU A 77 0.60 18.38 -8.59
CA GLU A 77 1.63 18.98 -9.44
C GLU A 77 2.08 20.37 -8.96
N SER A 78 1.26 21.03 -8.14
CA SER A 78 1.57 22.35 -7.60
C SER A 78 2.56 22.30 -6.44
N LYS A 79 2.79 21.11 -5.86
CA LYS A 79 3.76 20.88 -4.80
C LYS A 79 5.08 20.35 -5.38
N PRO A 80 6.23 20.66 -4.76
CA PRO A 80 7.49 20.03 -5.12
C PRO A 80 7.40 18.50 -5.00
N ARG A 81 7.69 17.80 -6.09
CA ARG A 81 7.72 16.33 -6.16
C ARG A 81 9.17 15.83 -6.15
N GLY A 82 9.41 14.64 -5.58
CA GLY A 82 10.73 14.01 -5.56
C GLY A 82 11.77 14.68 -4.65
N GLN A 83 11.35 15.52 -3.68
CA GLN A 83 12.28 16.11 -2.70
C GLN A 83 12.82 15.05 -1.73
N GLU A 84 11.98 14.09 -1.36
CA GLU A 84 12.35 12.97 -0.50
C GLU A 84 12.75 11.78 -1.36
N VAL A 85 13.99 11.33 -1.22
CA VAL A 85 14.51 10.17 -1.96
C VAL A 85 13.80 8.88 -1.52
N ILE A 86 13.49 8.76 -0.23
CA ILE A 86 12.80 7.60 0.35
C ILE A 86 11.54 8.10 1.04
N LYS A 87 10.40 7.50 0.69
CA LYS A 87 9.09 7.78 1.28
C LYS A 87 8.49 6.51 1.87
N ALA A 88 7.61 6.66 2.85
CA ALA A 88 6.80 5.54 3.30
C ALA A 88 5.89 5.02 2.16
N HIS A 89 5.72 3.70 2.09
CA HIS A 89 4.86 3.06 1.08
C HIS A 89 3.57 2.53 1.70
N ARG A 90 3.69 1.60 2.64
CA ARG A 90 2.63 1.14 3.55
C ARG A 90 2.96 1.60 4.98
N SER A 91 2.06 1.30 5.93
CA SER A 91 2.25 1.59 7.35
C SER A 91 3.61 1.08 7.87
N ASN A 92 4.36 1.94 8.55
CA ASN A 92 5.58 1.55 9.26
C ASN A 92 5.27 1.49 10.76
N TYR A 93 5.33 0.30 11.36
CA TYR A 93 4.95 0.10 12.76
C TYR A 93 5.85 -0.88 13.49
N PHE A 94 5.87 -0.77 14.81
CA PHE A 94 6.48 -1.74 15.72
C PHE A 94 5.51 -2.02 16.87
N MET A 95 5.07 -3.26 16.98
CA MET A 95 4.22 -3.78 18.05
C MET A 95 5.08 -4.68 18.95
N PRO A 96 5.60 -4.17 20.09
CA PRO A 96 6.43 -4.98 20.98
C PRO A 96 5.68 -6.20 21.53
N TYR A 97 4.35 -6.10 21.66
CA TYR A 97 3.51 -7.17 22.14
C TYR A 97 2.33 -7.41 21.20
N THR A 98 2.24 -8.63 20.72
CA THR A 98 1.07 -9.19 20.07
C THR A 98 0.75 -10.53 20.68
N TYR A 99 -0.52 -10.93 20.65
CA TYR A 99 -0.99 -12.21 21.16
C TYR A 99 -1.81 -12.91 20.07
N ASN A 100 -1.39 -14.11 19.68
CA ASN A 100 -2.10 -15.02 18.79
C ASN A 100 -2.51 -16.26 19.60
N ASN A 101 -3.81 -16.49 19.76
CA ASN A 101 -4.33 -17.58 20.59
C ASN A 101 -4.12 -18.98 19.98
N LEU A 102 -3.82 -19.08 18.67
CA LEU A 102 -3.59 -20.32 17.95
C LEU A 102 -2.41 -20.13 16.97
N PRO A 103 -1.15 -20.08 17.46
CA PRO A 103 0.01 -20.04 16.59
C PRO A 103 0.07 -21.27 15.68
N ASN A 104 0.36 -21.05 14.39
CA ASN A 104 0.54 -22.14 13.44
C ASN A 104 1.86 -22.85 13.70
N VAL A 105 1.78 -24.06 14.28
CA VAL A 105 2.96 -24.89 14.59
C VAL A 105 3.25 -25.92 13.51
N ASP A 106 2.27 -26.26 12.67
CA ASP A 106 2.34 -27.41 11.76
C ASP A 106 3.54 -27.36 10.80
N PRO A 107 3.87 -26.21 10.16
CA PRO A 107 5.04 -26.14 9.27
C PRO A 107 6.37 -26.35 9.99
N ILE A 108 6.47 -26.00 11.27
CA ILE A 108 7.73 -25.94 12.02
C ILE A 108 7.93 -27.20 12.90
N LYS A 109 6.84 -27.88 13.28
CA LYS A 109 6.84 -29.00 14.24
C LYS A 109 7.74 -30.17 13.87
N ALA A 110 7.97 -30.41 12.58
CA ALA A 110 8.85 -31.48 12.10
C ALA A 110 10.34 -31.06 12.03
N LEU A 111 10.62 -29.76 12.14
CA LEU A 111 11.95 -29.17 11.90
C LEU A 111 12.61 -28.67 13.18
N THR A 112 11.83 -28.39 14.22
CA THR A 112 12.35 -27.93 15.51
C THR A 112 11.68 -28.65 16.67
N VAL A 113 12.36 -28.67 17.81
CA VAL A 113 11.79 -29.15 19.10
C VAL A 113 11.17 -27.99 19.88
N HIS A 114 11.03 -26.82 19.26
CA HIS A 114 10.76 -25.57 19.94
C HIS A 114 9.27 -25.22 19.88
N ASP A 115 8.69 -24.95 21.04
CA ASP A 115 7.30 -24.52 21.16
C ASP A 115 7.17 -23.06 20.69
N VAL A 116 6.24 -22.81 19.76
CA VAL A 116 5.89 -21.46 19.31
C VAL A 116 5.00 -20.84 20.40
N MET A 117 5.45 -19.73 20.99
CA MET A 117 4.65 -19.00 21.99
C MET A 117 3.52 -18.21 21.33
N GLU A 118 2.44 -17.98 22.08
CA GLU A 118 1.32 -17.15 21.62
C GLU A 118 1.71 -15.67 21.46
N ASN A 119 2.74 -15.22 22.17
CA ASN A 119 3.17 -13.82 22.18
C ASN A 119 4.41 -13.56 21.34
N GLU A 120 4.32 -12.56 20.48
CA GLU A 120 5.41 -12.13 19.58
C GLU A 120 5.51 -10.61 19.54
N ALA A 121 6.71 -10.09 19.29
CA ALA A 121 6.84 -8.76 18.72
C ALA A 121 6.59 -8.86 17.21
N THR A 122 5.88 -7.89 16.64
CA THR A 122 5.69 -7.81 15.18
C THR A 122 5.98 -6.41 14.69
N PHE A 123 6.53 -6.30 13.49
CA PHE A 123 6.81 -5.01 12.89
C PHE A 123 6.71 -5.05 11.38
N GLN A 124 6.48 -3.88 10.80
CA GLN A 124 6.49 -3.67 9.36
C GLN A 124 7.36 -2.46 9.03
N ILE A 125 8.24 -2.64 8.06
CA ILE A 125 9.01 -1.57 7.43
C ILE A 125 8.56 -1.53 5.97
N SER A 126 8.13 -0.36 5.50
CA SER A 126 7.63 -0.22 4.14
C SER A 126 8.02 1.12 3.54
N GLN A 127 8.83 1.09 2.50
CA GLN A 127 9.42 2.26 1.87
C GLN A 127 9.27 2.18 0.36
N LYS A 128 9.30 3.33 -0.31
CA LYS A 128 9.33 3.44 -1.77
C LYS A 128 10.18 4.60 -2.23
N ILE A 129 10.62 4.49 -3.48
CA ILE A 129 11.45 5.46 -4.18
C ILE A 129 10.81 5.73 -5.55
N LYS A 130 10.70 6.99 -5.94
CA LYS A 130 10.30 7.38 -7.29
C LYS A 130 11.51 7.27 -8.21
N LEU A 131 11.47 6.35 -9.17
CA LEU A 131 12.57 6.11 -10.11
C LEU A 131 12.47 7.02 -11.34
N TRP A 132 11.25 7.27 -11.81
CA TRP A 132 11.03 8.08 -13.00
C TRP A 132 9.72 8.85 -12.85
N GLN A 133 9.84 10.17 -12.76
CA GLN A 133 8.68 11.06 -12.77
C GLN A 133 8.23 11.33 -14.21
N ASP A 134 6.91 11.44 -14.40
CA ASP A 134 6.30 11.84 -15.67
C ASP A 134 6.78 10.96 -16.84
N VAL A 135 6.62 9.64 -16.69
CA VAL A 135 7.11 8.64 -17.65
C VAL A 135 6.54 8.96 -19.04
N MET A 136 7.44 9.14 -20.01
CA MET A 136 7.10 9.56 -21.38
C MET A 136 6.32 10.90 -21.47
N GLY A 137 6.51 11.80 -20.51
CA GLY A 137 5.84 13.11 -20.47
C GLY A 137 4.35 13.03 -20.14
N ARG A 138 3.91 11.96 -19.49
CA ARG A 138 2.51 11.73 -19.12
C ARG A 138 2.34 11.76 -17.61
N ASP A 139 1.09 11.84 -17.15
CA ASP A 139 0.73 11.87 -15.73
C ASP A 139 0.87 10.52 -15.03
N MET A 140 2.07 9.94 -15.10
CA MET A 140 2.38 8.67 -14.47
C MET A 140 3.82 8.65 -13.95
N ASP A 141 4.02 8.01 -12.81
CA ASP A 141 5.30 7.90 -12.13
C ASP A 141 5.66 6.44 -11.91
N LEU A 142 6.92 6.09 -12.16
CA LEU A 142 7.47 4.78 -11.85
C LEU A 142 8.05 4.78 -10.43
N TRP A 143 7.58 3.83 -9.61
CA TRP A 143 8.01 3.62 -8.24
C TRP A 143 8.58 2.23 -8.05
N VAL A 144 9.56 2.12 -7.16
CA VAL A 144 9.97 0.84 -6.56
C VAL A 144 9.67 0.89 -5.08
N GLY A 145 8.94 -0.11 -4.60
CA GLY A 145 8.56 -0.29 -3.21
C GLY A 145 9.25 -1.51 -2.61
N TYR A 146 9.41 -1.50 -1.30
CA TYR A 146 9.84 -2.64 -0.51
C TYR A 146 9.08 -2.64 0.80
N THR A 147 8.37 -3.74 1.07
CA THR A 147 7.71 -4.00 2.35
C THR A 147 8.32 -5.23 2.99
N GLN A 148 8.61 -5.14 4.29
CA GLN A 148 9.02 -6.27 5.11
C GLN A 148 8.13 -6.37 6.34
N ARG A 149 7.59 -7.55 6.60
CA ARG A 149 6.82 -7.84 7.83
C ARG A 149 7.48 -8.98 8.59
N SER A 150 7.75 -8.79 9.88
CA SER A 150 8.46 -9.78 10.70
C SER A 150 7.68 -10.13 11.96
N PHE A 151 7.78 -11.41 12.35
CA PHE A 151 7.18 -12.01 13.54
C PHE A 151 8.28 -12.61 14.40
N TRP A 152 8.50 -12.01 15.56
CA TRP A 152 9.64 -12.27 16.42
C TRP A 152 9.18 -12.86 17.75
N GLN A 153 9.65 -14.07 18.06
CA GLN A 153 9.44 -14.75 19.33
C GLN A 153 10.33 -14.15 20.43
N VAL A 154 10.29 -12.82 20.61
CA VAL A 154 11.16 -12.07 21.53
C VAL A 154 11.08 -12.56 22.98
N TYR A 155 9.95 -13.16 23.34
CA TYR A 155 9.68 -13.68 24.68
C TYR A 155 10.09 -15.14 24.86
N ASN A 156 10.47 -15.83 23.79
CA ASN A 156 10.89 -17.23 23.83
C ASN A 156 12.38 -17.31 24.17
N SER A 157 12.72 -16.97 25.40
CA SER A 157 14.11 -16.99 25.88
C SER A 157 14.72 -18.38 25.87
N ASP A 158 13.88 -19.42 26.04
CA ASP A 158 14.31 -20.82 26.06
C ASP A 158 14.82 -21.27 24.68
N ASP A 159 14.35 -20.62 23.61
CA ASP A 159 14.80 -20.83 22.23
C ASP A 159 15.65 -19.67 21.67
N SER A 160 16.27 -18.86 22.54
CA SER A 160 17.10 -17.71 22.12
C SER A 160 16.36 -16.66 21.27
N ALA A 161 15.05 -16.50 21.48
CA ALA A 161 14.20 -15.48 20.90
C ALA A 161 14.28 -15.39 19.35
N PRO A 162 13.93 -16.45 18.61
CA PRO A 162 14.12 -16.50 17.17
C PRO A 162 13.07 -15.68 16.42
N PHE A 163 13.39 -15.26 15.19
CA PHE A 163 12.35 -14.87 14.24
C PHE A 163 11.62 -16.12 13.76
N ARG A 164 10.31 -16.18 14.02
CA ARG A 164 9.45 -17.24 13.46
C ARG A 164 9.33 -17.05 11.96
N GLU A 165 9.02 -15.83 11.54
CA GLU A 165 8.73 -15.53 10.13
C GLU A 165 9.18 -14.11 9.76
N THR A 166 9.62 -13.93 8.52
CA THR A 166 9.79 -12.62 7.89
C THR A 166 9.36 -12.72 6.45
N ASN A 167 8.49 -11.81 6.00
CA ASN A 167 8.07 -11.71 4.60
C ASN A 167 8.72 -10.50 3.95
N TYR A 168 9.31 -10.73 2.77
CA TYR A 168 9.98 -9.77 1.91
C TYR A 168 9.10 -9.53 0.69
N GLU A 169 8.67 -8.29 0.47
CA GLU A 169 7.72 -7.93 -0.59
C GLU A 169 8.20 -6.71 -1.39
N PRO A 170 9.15 -6.90 -2.34
CA PRO A 170 9.50 -5.86 -3.31
C PRO A 170 8.43 -5.70 -4.40
N GLU A 171 8.24 -4.46 -4.84
CA GLU A 171 7.24 -4.06 -5.84
C GLU A 171 7.83 -3.07 -6.85
N MET A 172 7.39 -3.16 -8.10
CA MET A 172 7.62 -2.14 -9.13
C MET A 172 6.27 -1.67 -9.65
N LEU A 173 5.94 -0.40 -9.43
CA LEU A 173 4.59 0.14 -9.61
C LEU A 173 4.62 1.34 -10.56
N LEU A 174 3.81 1.29 -11.61
CA LEU A 174 3.48 2.44 -12.43
C LEU A 174 2.19 3.07 -11.88
N ASN A 175 2.31 4.27 -11.31
CA ASN A 175 1.22 5.03 -10.72
C ASN A 175 0.72 6.08 -11.70
N PHE A 176 -0.51 5.94 -12.17
CA PHE A 176 -1.22 6.93 -12.97
C PHE A 176 -1.92 7.92 -12.03
N ARG A 177 -1.56 9.20 -12.15
CA ARG A 177 -2.24 10.28 -11.42
C ARG A 177 -3.59 10.54 -12.09
N THR A 178 -4.66 10.40 -11.34
CA THR A 178 -6.02 10.53 -11.86
C THR A 178 -6.81 11.50 -10.99
N ASP A 179 -7.90 12.06 -11.54
CA ASP A 179 -8.75 12.92 -10.74
C ASP A 179 -10.18 13.05 -11.29
N PHE A 180 -10.95 11.96 -11.23
CA PHE A 180 -12.32 11.94 -11.77
C PHE A 180 -13.35 11.43 -10.76
N PRO A 181 -14.59 11.94 -10.80
CA PRO A 181 -15.64 11.54 -9.87
C PRO A 181 -16.18 10.13 -10.18
N VAL A 182 -16.33 9.29 -9.16
CA VAL A 182 -16.93 7.95 -9.22
C VAL A 182 -17.79 7.74 -7.98
N LEU A 183 -19.10 7.53 -8.16
CA LEU A 183 -20.04 7.23 -7.07
C LEU A 183 -19.95 8.20 -5.86
N GLY A 184 -19.66 9.49 -6.13
CA GLY A 184 -19.53 10.52 -5.09
C GLY A 184 -18.18 10.55 -4.34
N MET A 185 -17.19 9.78 -4.80
CA MET A 185 -15.78 9.85 -4.43
C MET A 185 -14.95 10.37 -5.61
N ARG A 186 -13.67 10.71 -5.39
CA ARG A 186 -12.70 11.00 -6.47
C ARG A 186 -11.74 9.83 -6.60
N ALA A 187 -11.57 9.27 -7.79
CA ALA A 187 -10.48 8.36 -8.09
C ALA A 187 -9.21 9.20 -8.29
N ARG A 188 -8.18 8.95 -7.47
CA ARG A 188 -6.98 9.81 -7.35
C ARG A 188 -5.72 9.12 -7.87
N THR A 189 -5.68 7.80 -7.78
CA THR A 189 -4.56 7.00 -8.29
C THR A 189 -5.08 5.68 -8.87
N VAL A 190 -4.44 5.25 -9.94
CA VAL A 190 -4.49 3.87 -10.44
C VAL A 190 -3.05 3.37 -10.53
N ASN A 191 -2.75 2.24 -9.92
CA ASN A 191 -1.45 1.59 -9.96
C ASN A 191 -1.53 0.29 -10.74
N LEU A 192 -0.53 0.01 -11.56
CA LEU A 192 -0.30 -1.30 -12.15
C LEU A 192 1.17 -1.68 -11.93
N GLY A 193 1.45 -2.92 -11.57
CA GLY A 193 2.82 -3.30 -11.30
C GLY A 193 3.07 -4.78 -11.12
N PHE A 194 4.33 -5.08 -10.84
CA PHE A 194 4.80 -6.39 -10.46
C PHE A 194 5.10 -6.41 -8.97
N ASN A 195 4.77 -7.52 -8.33
CA ASN A 195 5.00 -7.76 -6.92
C ASN A 195 5.56 -9.17 -6.76
N HIS A 196 6.65 -9.28 -6.03
CA HIS A 196 7.16 -10.54 -5.52
C HIS A 196 6.96 -10.54 -4.01
N GLN A 197 6.54 -11.67 -3.44
CA GLN A 197 6.50 -11.84 -2.01
C GLN A 197 7.02 -13.22 -1.64
N SER A 198 7.96 -13.29 -0.71
CA SER A 198 8.50 -14.54 -0.19
C SER A 198 8.88 -14.42 1.27
N ASN A 199 9.15 -15.55 1.93
CA ASN A 199 9.64 -15.56 3.30
C ASN A 199 11.16 -15.76 3.44
N GLY A 200 11.87 -15.94 2.33
CA GLY A 200 13.33 -16.11 2.31
C GLY A 200 13.83 -17.36 3.03
N ARG A 201 12.97 -18.35 3.24
CA ARG A 201 13.33 -19.65 3.85
C ARG A 201 13.69 -20.67 2.78
N SER A 202 14.41 -21.71 3.18
CA SER A 202 14.62 -22.91 2.37
C SER A 202 13.48 -23.91 2.59
N GLU A 203 13.36 -24.88 1.67
CA GLU A 203 12.50 -26.05 1.84
C GLU A 203 12.73 -26.76 3.19
N PRO A 204 11.66 -27.25 3.87
CA PRO A 204 10.25 -27.23 3.43
C PRO A 204 9.43 -26.01 3.92
N LEU A 205 10.12 -24.99 4.47
CA LEU A 205 9.49 -23.77 4.97
C LEU A 205 9.40 -22.66 3.92
N SER A 206 9.96 -22.86 2.71
CA SER A 206 9.91 -21.86 1.65
C SER A 206 8.46 -21.54 1.33
N ARG A 207 8.15 -20.26 1.20
CA ARG A 207 6.88 -19.76 0.71
C ARG A 207 7.15 -18.59 -0.19
N SER A 208 6.59 -18.60 -1.39
CA SER A 208 6.78 -17.55 -2.37
C SER A 208 5.66 -17.51 -3.41
N TRP A 209 5.45 -16.34 -3.99
CA TRP A 209 4.57 -16.15 -5.14
C TRP A 209 4.89 -14.83 -5.85
N ASN A 210 4.54 -14.78 -7.13
CA ASN A 210 4.72 -13.64 -8.00
C ASN A 210 3.36 -13.15 -8.52
N ARG A 211 3.16 -11.83 -8.57
CA ARG A 211 1.86 -11.22 -8.89
C ARG A 211 1.99 -10.05 -9.85
N ILE A 212 1.02 -9.93 -10.74
CA ILE A 212 0.64 -8.66 -11.35
C ILE A 212 -0.38 -8.00 -10.43
N VAL A 213 -0.12 -6.78 -9.99
CA VAL A 213 -0.98 -6.06 -9.05
C VAL A 213 -1.63 -4.85 -9.73
N GLY A 214 -2.89 -4.62 -9.42
CA GLY A 214 -3.66 -3.45 -9.85
C GLY A 214 -4.34 -2.82 -8.64
N ASN A 215 -4.09 -1.54 -8.37
CA ASN A 215 -4.66 -0.84 -7.22
C ASN A 215 -5.38 0.43 -7.66
N ILE A 216 -6.53 0.74 -7.08
CA ILE A 216 -7.25 2.00 -7.33
C ILE A 216 -7.52 2.68 -5.99
N GLY A 217 -7.11 3.94 -5.87
CA GLY A 217 -7.31 4.76 -4.67
C GLY A 217 -8.40 5.81 -4.89
N PHE A 218 -9.39 5.80 -4.01
CA PHE A 218 -10.50 6.75 -3.98
C PHE A 218 -10.50 7.56 -2.69
N GLU A 219 -10.95 8.81 -2.77
CA GLU A 219 -11.08 9.70 -1.62
C GLU A 219 -12.40 10.46 -1.59
N LYS A 220 -12.89 10.70 -0.37
CA LYS A 220 -14.01 11.59 -0.09
C LYS A 220 -13.86 12.22 1.29
N GLY A 221 -13.43 13.49 1.33
CA GLY A 221 -13.13 14.17 2.60
C GLY A 221 -12.04 13.41 3.36
N ASN A 222 -12.34 12.98 4.57
CA ASN A 222 -11.39 12.24 5.43
C ASN A 222 -11.40 10.72 5.24
N PHE A 223 -12.16 10.22 4.26
CA PHE A 223 -12.25 8.80 3.97
C PHE A 223 -11.46 8.44 2.71
N THR A 224 -10.65 7.39 2.81
CA THR A 224 -9.90 6.79 1.72
C THR A 224 -10.34 5.34 1.53
N LEU A 225 -10.56 4.93 0.30
CA LEU A 225 -10.83 3.55 -0.09
C LEU A 225 -9.77 3.09 -1.08
N LEU A 226 -9.11 1.97 -0.82
CA LEU A 226 -8.20 1.31 -1.76
C LEU A 226 -8.82 -0.02 -2.18
N LEU A 227 -8.90 -0.22 -3.50
CA LEU A 227 -9.25 -1.51 -4.08
C LEU A 227 -7.97 -2.11 -4.66
N ASN A 228 -7.51 -3.21 -4.08
CA ASN A 228 -6.30 -3.90 -4.49
C ASN A 228 -6.71 -5.24 -5.13
N ALA A 229 -6.25 -5.50 -6.33
CA ALA A 229 -6.45 -6.75 -7.04
C ALA A 229 -5.13 -7.29 -7.54
N TRP A 230 -5.04 -8.61 -7.69
CA TRP A 230 -3.87 -9.24 -8.24
C TRP A 230 -4.21 -10.46 -9.09
N TYR A 231 -3.27 -10.77 -9.98
CA TYR A 231 -3.21 -12.01 -10.72
C TYR A 231 -1.92 -12.71 -10.35
N ARG A 232 -2.04 -13.91 -9.78
CA ARG A 232 -0.88 -14.77 -9.52
C ARG A 232 -0.28 -15.24 -10.84
N ILE A 233 1.01 -15.04 -11.00
CA ILE A 233 1.79 -15.56 -12.12
C ILE A 233 2.00 -17.05 -11.86
N PRO A 234 1.54 -17.96 -12.75
CA PRO A 234 1.67 -19.39 -12.52
C PRO A 234 3.11 -19.86 -12.46
N GLU A 235 3.39 -20.79 -11.56
CA GLU A 235 4.68 -21.46 -11.38
C GLU A 235 4.57 -22.94 -11.76
N SER A 236 5.71 -23.60 -12.00
CA SER A 236 5.71 -25.04 -12.28
C SER A 236 5.35 -25.80 -11.01
N ALA A 237 4.71 -26.97 -11.12
CA ALA A 237 4.37 -27.77 -9.94
C ALA A 237 5.58 -28.23 -9.13
N GLU A 238 6.77 -28.26 -9.74
CA GLU A 238 8.03 -28.63 -9.07
C GLU A 238 8.63 -27.45 -8.28
N ASP A 239 8.31 -26.22 -8.68
CA ASP A 239 8.85 -24.97 -8.11
C ASP A 239 7.81 -24.20 -7.26
N ASP A 240 6.59 -24.72 -7.12
CA ASP A 240 5.49 -24.04 -6.44
C ASP A 240 5.46 -24.39 -4.95
N ASP A 241 6.05 -23.50 -4.14
CA ASP A 241 6.14 -23.60 -2.68
C ASP A 241 4.76 -23.62 -1.97
N ASN A 242 3.71 -23.12 -2.63
CA ASN A 242 2.38 -22.98 -2.07
C ASN A 242 1.29 -23.04 -3.18
N PRO A 243 1.01 -24.23 -3.73
CA PRO A 243 0.14 -24.38 -4.90
C PRO A 243 -1.29 -23.89 -4.70
N HIS A 244 -1.74 -23.88 -3.45
CA HIS A 244 -3.11 -23.53 -3.07
C HIS A 244 -3.24 -22.12 -2.48
N ILE A 245 -2.24 -21.24 -2.62
CA ILE A 245 -2.27 -19.90 -2.01
C ILE A 245 -3.48 -19.06 -2.43
N ASP A 246 -3.94 -19.21 -3.67
CA ASP A 246 -5.13 -18.49 -4.18
C ASP A 246 -6.43 -18.90 -3.48
N ASP A 247 -6.51 -20.12 -2.96
CA ASP A 247 -7.67 -20.61 -2.20
C ASP A 247 -7.86 -19.86 -0.88
N TYR A 248 -6.82 -19.19 -0.39
CA TYR A 248 -6.81 -18.44 0.88
C TYR A 248 -6.71 -16.93 0.67
N MET A 249 -5.81 -16.49 -0.21
CA MET A 249 -5.55 -15.08 -0.47
C MET A 249 -6.60 -14.47 -1.40
N GLY A 250 -7.19 -15.27 -2.29
CA GLY A 250 -8.15 -14.76 -3.26
C GLY A 250 -7.54 -13.84 -4.31
N PRO A 251 -8.38 -13.13 -5.10
CA PRO A 251 -7.92 -12.26 -6.18
C PRO A 251 -7.67 -10.80 -5.75
N GLY A 252 -7.90 -10.45 -4.49
CA GLY A 252 -7.82 -9.05 -4.06
C GLY A 252 -8.27 -8.79 -2.62
N GLU A 253 -8.07 -7.56 -2.19
CA GLU A 253 -8.49 -7.04 -0.89
C GLU A 253 -8.95 -5.58 -1.00
N ILE A 254 -9.70 -5.13 0.01
CA ILE A 254 -10.23 -3.78 0.12
C ILE A 254 -9.70 -3.17 1.41
N TRP A 255 -9.15 -1.96 1.32
CA TRP A 255 -8.81 -1.16 2.48
C TRP A 255 -9.68 0.08 2.58
N GLY A 256 -10.19 0.36 3.78
CA GLY A 256 -10.81 1.64 4.13
C GLY A 256 -10.04 2.33 5.24
N TYR A 257 -9.74 3.62 5.07
CA TYR A 257 -9.15 4.45 6.11
C TYR A 257 -10.04 5.66 6.39
N TYR A 258 -10.23 5.98 7.67
CA TYR A 258 -10.94 7.17 8.10
C TYR A 258 -10.07 7.99 9.06
N LEU A 259 -9.88 9.26 8.73
CA LEU A 259 -9.08 10.21 9.52
C LEU A 259 -10.00 11.12 10.35
N TRP A 260 -9.75 11.19 11.66
CA TRP A 260 -10.52 12.05 12.56
C TRP A 260 -9.65 12.56 13.70
N ASN A 261 -9.46 13.88 13.80
CA ASN A 261 -8.70 14.52 14.88
C ASN A 261 -7.31 13.87 15.12
N LYS A 262 -6.53 13.64 14.05
CA LYS A 262 -5.22 12.93 14.08
C LYS A 262 -5.29 11.44 14.44
N HIS A 263 -6.47 10.88 14.66
CA HIS A 263 -6.67 9.44 14.68
C HIS A 263 -6.83 8.90 13.26
N ARG A 264 -6.37 7.66 13.06
CA ARG A 264 -6.62 6.88 11.83
C ARG A 264 -7.27 5.57 12.23
N PHE A 265 -8.41 5.29 11.62
CA PHE A 265 -9.07 3.99 11.71
C PHE A 265 -8.89 3.29 10.36
N GLY A 266 -8.35 2.09 10.37
CA GLY A 266 -8.13 1.27 9.17
C GLY A 266 -8.93 -0.02 9.24
N MET A 267 -9.43 -0.46 8.09
CA MET A 267 -10.06 -1.77 7.95
C MET A 267 -9.61 -2.41 6.63
N MET A 268 -9.18 -3.66 6.69
CA MET A 268 -8.92 -4.50 5.53
C MET A 268 -9.93 -5.64 5.48
N LEU A 269 -10.48 -5.89 4.30
CA LEU A 269 -11.29 -7.07 3.99
C LEU A 269 -10.68 -7.82 2.82
N ARG A 270 -10.41 -9.10 2.99
CA ARG A 270 -9.93 -10.01 1.93
C ARG A 270 -10.82 -11.24 1.85
N ASN A 271 -11.08 -11.72 0.64
CA ASN A 271 -11.93 -12.88 0.42
C ASN A 271 -11.51 -13.66 -0.83
N ASN A 272 -11.57 -14.98 -0.77
CA ASN A 272 -11.24 -15.86 -1.90
C ASN A 272 -12.34 -15.92 -2.98
N LEU A 273 -13.53 -15.38 -2.71
CA LEU A 273 -14.71 -15.37 -3.57
C LEU A 273 -15.21 -16.78 -3.97
N HIS A 274 -14.81 -17.81 -3.23
CA HIS A 274 -15.28 -19.18 -3.42
C HIS A 274 -16.54 -19.41 -2.57
N PHE A 275 -17.72 -19.39 -3.19
CA PHE A 275 -19.00 -19.48 -2.46
C PHE A 275 -19.21 -20.77 -1.65
N SER A 276 -18.62 -21.90 -2.07
CA SER A 276 -18.77 -23.20 -1.42
C SER A 276 -17.71 -23.52 -0.37
N ASP A 277 -16.55 -22.86 -0.43
CA ASP A 277 -15.43 -23.02 0.51
C ASP A 277 -14.79 -21.64 0.72
N ASN A 278 -15.54 -20.78 1.43
CA ASN A 278 -15.22 -19.37 1.54
C ASN A 278 -14.16 -19.14 2.61
N ARG A 279 -13.07 -18.47 2.23
CA ARG A 279 -11.98 -18.08 3.12
C ARG A 279 -11.72 -16.59 2.98
N GLY A 280 -11.25 -15.98 4.05
CA GLY A 280 -10.99 -14.55 4.04
C GLY A 280 -10.22 -14.08 5.27
N ALA A 281 -10.03 -12.76 5.33
CA ALA A 281 -9.38 -12.10 6.43
C ALA A 281 -10.00 -10.72 6.69
N LEU A 282 -9.94 -10.31 7.95
CA LEU A 282 -10.29 -8.99 8.44
C LEU A 282 -9.11 -8.44 9.24
N GLN A 283 -8.68 -7.22 8.92
CA GLN A 283 -7.78 -6.46 9.78
C GLN A 283 -8.47 -5.18 10.21
N LEU A 284 -8.35 -4.84 11.50
CA LEU A 284 -8.78 -3.57 12.06
C LEU A 284 -7.57 -2.86 12.66
N GLU A 285 -7.43 -1.58 12.37
CA GLU A 285 -6.34 -0.74 12.82
C GLU A 285 -6.89 0.50 13.52
N TRP A 286 -6.26 0.87 14.62
CA TRP A 286 -6.48 2.16 15.26
C TRP A 286 -5.15 2.79 15.63
N SER A 287 -4.90 3.99 15.11
CA SER A 287 -3.81 4.84 15.57
C SER A 287 -4.33 6.10 16.26
N PHE A 288 -3.67 6.52 17.34
CA PHE A 288 -4.00 7.72 18.09
C PHE A 288 -2.75 8.55 18.37
N PRO A 289 -2.88 9.89 18.40
CA PRO A 289 -1.72 10.78 18.54
C PRO A 289 -1.00 10.53 19.87
N LEU A 290 0.33 10.35 19.81
CA LEU A 290 1.19 10.19 20.98
C LEU A 290 2.23 11.30 21.04
N VAL A 291 3.05 11.42 19.98
CA VAL A 291 4.01 12.51 19.77
C VAL A 291 3.97 12.95 18.29
N ARG A 292 4.71 14.01 17.94
CA ARG A 292 4.61 14.67 16.62
C ARG A 292 4.74 13.72 15.41
N ARG A 293 5.62 12.72 15.45
CA ARG A 293 5.91 11.81 14.31
C ARG A 293 5.54 10.35 14.58
N VAL A 294 5.02 10.05 15.77
CA VAL A 294 4.71 8.68 16.21
C VAL A 294 3.36 8.68 16.89
N SER A 295 2.50 7.76 16.48
CA SER A 295 1.19 7.51 17.09
C SER A 295 1.25 6.20 17.89
N GLY A 296 0.42 6.10 18.93
CA GLY A 296 0.08 4.80 19.48
C GLY A 296 -0.72 4.00 18.45
N TYR A 297 -0.57 2.68 18.46
CA TYR A 297 -1.12 1.79 17.44
C TYR A 297 -1.71 0.53 18.06
N MET A 298 -2.90 0.16 17.64
CA MET A 298 -3.55 -1.12 17.94
C MET A 298 -3.97 -1.78 16.65
N GLN A 299 -3.76 -3.09 16.56
CA GLN A 299 -4.15 -3.89 15.41
C GLN A 299 -4.86 -5.16 15.88
N PHE A 300 -5.94 -5.52 15.20
CA PHE A 300 -6.58 -6.81 15.32
C PHE A 300 -6.65 -7.46 13.94
N PHE A 301 -6.21 -8.71 13.84
CA PHE A 301 -6.26 -9.51 12.62
C PHE A 301 -7.01 -10.81 12.91
N THR A 302 -7.91 -11.20 12.01
CA THR A 302 -8.57 -12.51 12.05
C THR A 302 -8.72 -13.08 10.64
N GLY A 303 -8.43 -14.37 10.48
CA GLY A 303 -8.56 -15.10 9.22
C GLY A 303 -7.23 -15.63 8.67
N TYR A 304 -7.17 -15.85 7.36
CA TYR A 304 -6.05 -16.54 6.69
C TYR A 304 -5.01 -15.56 6.13
N GLY A 305 -3.75 -15.98 6.02
CA GLY A 305 -2.69 -15.21 5.34
C GLY A 305 -2.26 -13.95 6.07
N GLU A 306 -2.09 -14.05 7.38
CA GLU A 306 -1.40 -13.01 8.15
C GLU A 306 0.07 -12.87 7.71
N SER A 307 0.70 -14.01 7.43
CA SER A 307 2.07 -14.15 6.93
C SER A 307 2.11 -15.21 5.81
N MET A 308 3.21 -15.31 5.07
CA MET A 308 3.36 -16.36 4.07
C MET A 308 3.40 -17.76 4.69
N LEU A 309 4.01 -17.91 5.87
CA LEU A 309 4.00 -19.19 6.60
C LEU A 309 2.60 -19.57 7.14
N ASP A 310 1.76 -18.56 7.40
CA ASP A 310 0.40 -18.72 7.91
C ASP A 310 -0.66 -18.55 6.81
N TYR A 311 -0.29 -18.72 5.52
CA TYR A 311 -1.20 -18.47 4.39
C TYR A 311 -2.44 -19.38 4.42
N ASP A 312 -2.25 -20.63 4.83
CA ASP A 312 -3.27 -21.68 4.90
C ASP A 312 -3.81 -21.92 6.32
N SER A 313 -3.40 -21.10 7.29
CA SER A 313 -3.81 -21.20 8.69
C SER A 313 -4.60 -19.98 9.15
N SER A 314 -5.69 -20.22 9.88
CA SER A 314 -6.50 -19.13 10.43
C SER A 314 -5.88 -18.62 11.72
N VAL A 315 -5.59 -17.32 11.76
CA VAL A 315 -4.97 -16.64 12.90
C VAL A 315 -5.98 -15.69 13.54
N ASN A 316 -5.91 -15.51 14.87
CA ASN A 316 -6.53 -14.38 15.56
C ASN A 316 -5.47 -13.67 16.38
N ARG A 317 -5.03 -12.50 15.92
CA ARG A 317 -3.98 -11.73 16.58
C ARG A 317 -4.46 -10.36 17.01
N ILE A 318 -4.18 -10.00 18.26
CA ILE A 318 -4.27 -8.62 18.73
C ILE A 318 -2.87 -8.09 19.04
N GLY A 319 -2.61 -6.83 18.73
CA GLY A 319 -1.32 -6.19 18.92
C GLY A 319 -1.45 -4.75 19.38
N ILE A 320 -0.45 -4.31 20.14
CA ILE A 320 -0.31 -2.92 20.59
C ILE A 320 1.13 -2.45 20.39
N GLY A 321 1.28 -1.20 19.98
CA GLY A 321 2.59 -0.58 19.82
C GLY A 321 2.54 0.82 19.25
N PHE A 322 3.41 1.08 18.29
CA PHE A 322 3.65 2.40 17.72
C PHE A 322 3.67 2.33 16.21
N ILE A 323 3.21 3.41 15.57
CA ILE A 323 3.20 3.58 14.12
C ILE A 323 3.78 4.95 13.76
N LEU A 324 4.57 5.01 12.69
CA LEU A 324 5.01 6.28 12.13
C LEU A 324 3.83 7.04 11.54
N ARG A 325 3.75 8.32 11.84
CA ARG A 325 2.67 9.19 11.37
C ARG A 325 3.13 9.89 10.08
N ASP A 326 2.75 9.33 8.94
CA ASP A 326 3.11 9.77 7.59
C ASP A 326 1.92 10.36 6.79
N TRP A 327 0.79 10.59 7.46
CA TRP A 327 -0.48 11.02 6.86
C TRP A 327 -0.96 12.41 7.28
N ASP A 328 -0.08 13.22 7.88
CA ASP A 328 -0.44 14.44 8.64
C ASP A 328 0.32 15.67 8.14
#